data_AF-A0A4P5ZFH9-F1
#
_entry.id   AF-A0A4P5ZFH9-F1
#
_cell.length_a   1.000
_cell.length_b   1.000
_cell.length_c   1.000
_cell.angle_alpha   90.00
_cell.angle_beta   90.00
_cell.angle_gamma   90.00
#
_symmetry.space_group_name_H-M   'P 1'
#
loop_
_entity.id
_entity.type
_entity.pdbx_description
1 polymer ?
#
loop_
_entity_poly.entity_id
_entity_poly.type
_entity_poly.pdbx_seq_one_letter_code
_entity_poly.pdbx_strand_id
1 'polypeptide(L)' 'MKKTAVKTDDDDMLPEYDFSRGVRGKYAARYQRGTNVVVLEPDVAREFTSAADVNNSLRALASLIHQREKAPAGK' A
#
# COMPACT_ATOMS: atom_id res chain seq x y z
N MET A 1 30.68 -22.40 30.13
CA MET A 1 29.42 -22.99 29.60
C MET A 1 29.49 -22.94 28.07
N LYS A 2 29.57 -24.08 27.38
CA LYS A 2 29.63 -24.12 25.92
C LYS A 2 28.19 -24.07 25.39
N LYS A 3 27.82 -22.98 24.71
CA LYS A 3 26.52 -22.88 24.01
C LYS A 3 26.63 -23.71 22.75
N THR A 4 25.97 -24.86 22.74
CA THR A 4 25.82 -25.73 21.57
C THR A 4 25.12 -24.93 20.47
N ALA A 5 25.79 -24.73 19.34
CA ALA A 5 25.19 -24.11 18.17
C ALA A 5 24.12 -25.05 17.61
N VAL A 6 22.87 -24.60 17.60
CA VAL A 6 21.77 -25.27 16.91
C VAL A 6 22.08 -25.19 15.42
N LYS A 7 22.35 -26.33 14.79
CA LYS A 7 22.33 -26.46 13.33
C LYS A 7 20.86 -26.43 12.93
N THR A 8 20.42 -25.34 12.32
CA THR A 8 19.15 -25.30 11.60
C THR A 8 19.42 -25.88 10.22
N ASP A 9 18.80 -27.01 9.91
CA ASP A 9 18.83 -27.58 8.56
C ASP A 9 18.25 -26.55 7.58
N ASP A 10 19.08 -26.21 6.60
CA ASP A 10 18.80 -25.37 5.43
C ASP A 10 18.01 -26.16 4.36
N ASP A 11 17.18 -27.12 4.76
CA ASP A 11 16.62 -28.14 3.86
C ASP A 11 15.65 -27.58 2.80
N ASP A 12 15.15 -26.35 2.99
CA ASP A 12 14.26 -25.68 2.04
C ASP A 12 14.98 -24.66 1.13
N MET A 13 16.28 -24.37 1.35
CA MET A 13 17.03 -23.40 0.56
C MET A 13 17.66 -24.04 -0.68
N LEU A 14 17.23 -23.59 -1.87
CA LEU A 14 17.80 -24.06 -3.13
C LEU A 14 19.25 -23.56 -3.33
N PRO A 15 20.14 -24.37 -3.92
CA PRO A 15 21.55 -24.01 -4.16
C PRO A 15 21.76 -22.73 -4.98
N GLU A 16 20.78 -22.34 -5.78
CA GLU A 16 20.82 -21.14 -6.63
C GLU A 16 20.60 -19.83 -5.85
N TYR A 17 20.17 -19.90 -4.59
CA TYR A 17 19.86 -18.72 -3.79
C TYR A 17 21.08 -18.18 -3.02
N ASP A 18 21.53 -16.97 -3.39
CA ASP A 18 22.52 -16.20 -2.63
C ASP A 18 21.84 -15.02 -1.89
N PHE A 19 21.49 -15.24 -0.62
CA PHE A 19 20.98 -14.19 0.26
C PHE A 19 22.07 -13.47 1.07
N SER A 20 23.36 -13.75 0.85
CA SER A 20 24.47 -13.14 1.62
C SER A 20 24.52 -11.60 1.48
N ARG A 21 23.97 -11.07 0.38
CA ARG A 21 23.87 -9.64 0.09
C ARG A 21 22.47 -9.06 0.36
N GLY A 22 21.62 -9.78 1.08
CA GLY A 22 20.28 -9.35 1.44
C GLY A 22 20.32 -8.11 2.35
N VAL A 23 19.54 -7.07 2.01
CA VAL A 23 19.39 -5.86 2.84
C VAL A 23 17.98 -5.85 3.43
N ARG A 24 17.88 -5.84 4.77
CA ARG A 24 16.59 -5.78 5.46
C ARG A 24 15.83 -4.51 5.06
N GLY A 25 14.60 -4.67 4.63
CA GLY A 25 13.72 -3.54 4.28
C GLY A 25 14.05 -2.83 2.95
N LYS A 26 14.89 -3.41 2.08
CA LYS A 26 15.28 -2.81 0.76
C LYS A 26 14.10 -2.27 -0.07
N TYR A 27 12.94 -2.91 0.04
CA TYR A 27 11.72 -2.52 -0.66
C TYR A 27 10.56 -2.12 0.26
N ALA A 28 10.75 -2.17 1.59
CA ALA A 28 9.69 -1.89 2.57
C ALA A 28 9.14 -0.47 2.41
N ALA A 29 10.01 0.53 2.21
CA ALA A 29 9.59 1.90 1.96
C ALA A 29 8.83 2.07 0.62
N ARG A 30 9.13 1.27 -0.41
CA ARG A 30 8.39 1.29 -1.69
C ARG A 30 7.02 0.64 -1.53
N TYR A 31 6.94 -0.41 -0.71
CA TYR A 31 5.69 -1.09 -0.37
C TYR A 31 4.80 -0.22 0.54
N GLN A 32 5.36 0.51 1.49
CA GLN A 32 4.61 1.47 2.32
C GLN A 32 4.11 2.70 1.54
N ARG A 33 4.78 3.07 0.45
CA ARG A 33 4.23 4.00 -0.55
C ARG A 33 3.10 3.37 -1.38
N GLY A 34 2.87 2.06 -1.22
CA GLY A 34 1.82 1.29 -1.85
C GLY A 34 0.48 1.51 -1.16
N THR A 35 -0.44 2.08 -1.95
CA THR A 35 -1.89 1.95 -1.90
C THR A 35 -2.54 1.94 -0.51
N ASN A 36 -3.19 3.06 -0.17
CA ASN A 36 -4.17 3.08 0.92
C ASN A 36 -5.38 2.24 0.51
N VAL A 37 -5.63 1.12 1.20
CA VAL A 37 -6.79 0.26 0.96
C VAL A 37 -7.94 0.76 1.83
N VAL A 38 -8.97 1.28 1.18
CA VAL A 38 -10.19 1.75 1.85
C VAL A 38 -11.31 0.77 1.52
N VAL A 39 -11.91 0.20 2.56
CA VAL A 39 -13.11 -0.63 2.43
C VAL A 39 -14.32 0.29 2.38
N LEU A 40 -15.14 0.15 1.34
CA LEU A 40 -16.40 0.88 1.23
C LEU A 40 -17.51 0.13 1.97
N GLU A 41 -18.43 0.88 2.56
CA GLU A 41 -19.66 0.29 3.11
C GLU A 41 -20.50 -0.37 2.00
N PRO A 42 -21.30 -1.41 2.31
CA PRO A 42 -22.00 -2.19 1.30
C PRO A 42 -23.02 -1.41 0.46
N ASP A 43 -23.61 -0.35 0.99
CA ASP A 43 -24.47 0.58 0.26
C ASP A 43 -23.68 1.40 -0.75
N VAL A 44 -22.56 1.99 -0.34
CA VAL A 44 -21.68 2.77 -1.23
C VAL A 44 -21.07 1.88 -2.31
N ALA A 45 -20.64 0.67 -1.94
CA ALA A 45 -20.06 -0.28 -2.88
C ALA A 45 -21.05 -0.73 -3.98
N ARG A 46 -22.36 -0.72 -3.70
CA ARG A 46 -23.39 -1.07 -4.69
C ARG A 46 -23.58 0.00 -5.78
N GLU A 47 -23.21 1.24 -5.50
CA GLU A 47 -23.34 2.36 -6.46
C GLU A 47 -22.22 2.36 -7.52
N PHE A 48 -21.10 1.67 -7.27
CA PHE A 48 -19.94 1.68 -8.16
C PHE A 48 -19.59 0.29 -8.68
N THR A 49 -19.49 0.16 -10.01
CA THR A 49 -19.16 -1.11 -10.68
C THR A 49 -17.66 -1.41 -10.68
N SER A 50 -16.80 -0.38 -10.55
CA SER A 50 -15.35 -0.55 -10.58
C SER A 50 -14.59 0.45 -9.71
N ALA A 51 -13.35 0.08 -9.36
CA ALA A 51 -12.42 0.99 -8.68
C ALA A 51 -12.07 2.23 -9.52
N ALA A 52 -12.16 2.15 -10.86
CA ALA A 52 -11.96 3.30 -11.73
C ALA A 52 -13.08 4.33 -11.53
N ASP A 53 -14.34 3.87 -11.42
CA ASP A 53 -15.51 4.74 -11.24
C ASP A 53 -15.49 5.45 -9.88
N VAL A 54 -15.11 4.73 -8.81
CA VAL A 54 -14.90 5.30 -7.47
C VAL A 54 -13.85 6.40 -7.53
N ASN A 55 -12.67 6.09 -8.08
CA ASN A 55 -11.56 7.03 -8.10
C ASN A 55 -11.84 8.27 -8.97
N ASN A 56 -12.54 8.11 -10.09
CA ASN A 56 -12.91 9.24 -10.95
C ASN A 56 -13.91 10.16 -10.24
N SER A 57 -14.91 9.59 -9.57
CA SER A 57 -15.89 10.35 -8.78
C SER A 57 -15.23 11.14 -7.65
N LEU A 58 -14.33 10.50 -6.88
CA LEU A 58 -13.60 11.15 -5.80
C LEU A 58 -12.67 12.28 -6.31
N ARG A 59 -12.03 12.12 -7.48
CA ARG A 59 -11.21 13.17 -8.10
C ARG A 59 -12.04 14.36 -8.56
N ALA A 60 -13.22 14.12 -9.13
CA ALA A 60 -14.14 15.17 -9.55
C ALA A 60 -14.61 15.98 -8.33
N LEU A 61 -15.00 15.28 -7.26
CA LEU A 61 -15.39 15.90 -5.99
C LEU A 61 -14.24 16.72 -5.39
N ALA A 62 -13.02 16.17 -5.35
CA ALA A 62 -11.86 16.88 -4.88
C ALA A 62 -11.64 18.16 -5.69
N SER A 63 -11.73 18.12 -7.02
CA SER A 63 -11.58 19.30 -7.87
C SER A 63 -12.58 20.41 -7.54
N LEU A 64 -13.84 20.05 -7.28
CA LEU A 64 -14.88 21.01 -6.88
C LEU A 64 -14.59 21.64 -5.51
N ILE A 65 -14.13 20.85 -4.54
CA ILE A 65 -13.75 21.35 -3.21
C ILE A 65 -12.60 22.37 -3.34
N HIS A 66 -11.54 22.02 -4.08
CA HIS A 66 -10.40 22.92 -4.28
C HIS A 66 -10.81 24.22 -5.01
N GLN A 67 -11.74 24.15 -5.97
CA GLN A 67 -12.26 25.34 -6.64
C GLN A 67 -13.04 26.25 -5.69
N ARG A 68 -13.83 25.67 -4.77
CA ARG A 68 -14.55 26.43 -3.74
C ARG A 68 -13.63 27.10 -2.74
N GLU A 69 -12.54 26.44 -2.34
CA GLU A 69 -11.55 27.03 -1.43
C GLU A 69 -10.78 28.18 -2.08
N LYS A 70 -10.57 28.13 -3.39
CA LYS A 70 -9.86 29.16 -4.15
C LYS A 70 -10.74 30.37 -4.47
N ALA A 71 -12.06 30.21 -4.51
CA ALA A 71 -12.97 31.34 -4.55
C ALA A 71 -12.95 32.00 -3.15
N PRO A 72 -12.42 33.22 -2.99
CA PRO A 72 -12.50 33.87 -1.70
C PRO A 72 -13.97 33.96 -1.31
N ALA A 73 -14.30 33.59 -0.07
CA ALA A 73 -15.62 33.82 0.50
C ALA A 73 -16.02 35.26 0.16
N GLY A 74 -17.02 35.39 -0.71
CA GLY A 74 -17.54 36.68 -1.11
C GLY A 74 -17.95 37.45 0.14
N LYS A 75 -17.56 38.73 0.15
CA LYS A 75 -17.82 39.75 1.16
C LYS A 75 -19.18 39.63 1.85
#